data_AF-A0A2M7V9T2-F1
#
_entry.id   AF-A0A2M7V9T2-F1
#
_cell.length_a   1.000
_cell.length_b   1.000
_cell.length_c   1.000
_cell.angle_alpha   90.00
_cell.angle_beta   90.00
_cell.angle_gamma   90.00
#
_symmetry.space_group_name_H-M   'P 1'
#
loop_
_entity.id
_entity.type
_entity.pdbx_description
1 polymer ?
#
loop_
_entity_poly.entity_id
_entity_poly.type
_entity_poly.pdbx_seq_one_letter_code
_entity_poly.pdbx_strand_id
1 'polypeptide(L)'
;MGFFAYLLGTDSKSPGAHDIAKYRHITRNKIYQILHSIRISSLTKEKEKIIEDEITKHLLSNSTISLKVIRRVLSDLVREKSINNIDKKYIYQAFEEYFFNNKENN
;
A
#
# COMPACT_ATOMS: atom_id res chain seq x y z
N MET A 1 6.29 -12.19 37.67
CA MET A 1 5.73 -13.55 37.51
C MET A 1 4.21 -13.45 37.44
N GLY A 2 3.58 -14.24 36.57
CA GLY A 2 2.12 -14.32 36.31
C GLY A 2 1.67 -13.31 35.26
N PHE A 3 1.45 -13.61 33.96
CA PHE A 3 1.03 -14.81 33.22
C PHE A 3 -0.42 -15.29 33.52
N PHE A 4 -1.25 -15.09 32.49
CA PHE A 4 -2.55 -15.71 32.19
C PHE A 4 -3.82 -15.25 32.93
N ALA A 5 -4.49 -14.27 32.34
CA ALA A 5 -5.96 -14.22 32.31
C ALA A 5 -6.40 -13.42 31.08
N TYR A 6 -6.60 -14.08 29.94
CA TYR A 6 -7.58 -13.68 28.91
C TYR A 6 -7.87 -14.90 28.03
N LEU A 7 -8.46 -15.92 28.65
CA LEU A 7 -9.32 -16.88 27.96
C LEU A 7 -10.73 -16.26 27.97
N LEU A 8 -11.35 -16.16 26.80
CA LEU A 8 -12.70 -15.63 26.57
C LEU A 8 -12.90 -14.13 26.81
N GLY A 9 -12.44 -13.34 25.85
CA GLY A 9 -12.96 -12.00 25.60
C GLY A 9 -13.09 -11.82 24.09
N THR A 10 -14.32 -11.73 23.61
CA THR A 10 -14.69 -11.22 22.29
C THR A 10 -13.81 -10.03 21.89
N ASP A 11 -12.84 -10.21 21.01
CA ASP A 11 -12.06 -9.09 20.47
C ASP A 11 -12.86 -8.41 19.36
N SER A 12 -13.91 -7.73 19.83
CA SER A 12 -14.56 -6.68 19.09
C SER A 12 -13.54 -5.58 18.86
N LYS A 13 -12.99 -5.57 17.64
CA LYS A 13 -12.43 -4.38 16.97
C LYS A 13 -11.43 -3.59 17.83
N SER A 14 -10.18 -4.04 17.84
CA SER A 14 -9.05 -3.15 18.08
C SER A 14 -9.17 -1.92 17.15
N PRO A 15 -9.17 -0.67 17.66
CA PRO A 15 -9.22 0.52 16.80
C PRO A 15 -7.93 0.74 15.98
N GLY A 16 -6.92 -0.11 16.16
CA GLY A 16 -5.57 0.07 15.59
C GLY A 16 -5.10 -1.03 14.64
N ALA A 17 -5.89 -2.07 14.36
CA ALA A 17 -5.51 -3.06 13.36
C ALA A 17 -5.77 -2.51 11.96
N HIS A 18 -4.72 -1.98 11.31
CA HIS A 18 -4.77 -1.55 9.92
C HIS A 18 -5.31 -2.68 9.05
N ASP A 19 -6.50 -2.49 8.49
CA ASP A 19 -7.13 -3.50 7.65
C ASP A 19 -6.50 -3.45 6.25
N ILE A 20 -5.29 -4.03 6.13
CA ILE A 20 -4.45 -4.06 4.91
C ILE A 20 -5.20 -4.79 3.76
N ALA A 21 -6.21 -5.59 4.10
CA ALA A 21 -7.07 -6.30 3.15
C ALA A 21 -8.23 -5.44 2.60
N LYS A 22 -8.50 -4.25 3.18
CA LYS A 22 -9.59 -3.38 2.73
C LYS A 22 -9.28 -2.82 1.34
N TYR A 23 -10.12 -3.17 0.38
CA TYR A 23 -10.09 -2.59 -0.95
C TYR A 23 -10.54 -1.13 -0.88
N ARG A 24 -9.77 -0.24 -1.48
CA ARG A 24 -10.15 1.16 -1.65
C ARG A 24 -10.06 1.56 -3.10
N HIS A 25 -10.89 2.53 -3.45
CA HIS A 25 -10.91 3.11 -4.78
C HIS A 25 -9.66 3.97 -5.00
N ILE A 26 -8.94 3.71 -6.07
CA ILE A 26 -7.82 4.51 -6.52
C ILE A 26 -7.77 4.50 -8.05
N THR A 27 -7.59 5.67 -8.63
CA THR A 27 -7.44 5.83 -10.09
C THR A 27 -5.97 5.82 -10.48
N ARG A 28 -5.68 5.47 -11.74
CA ARG A 28 -4.34 5.54 -12.33
C ARG A 28 -3.68 6.90 -12.10
N ASN A 29 -4.42 8.00 -12.33
CA ASN A 29 -3.92 9.36 -12.10
C ASN A 29 -3.50 9.57 -10.63
N LYS A 30 -4.22 8.95 -9.68
CA LYS A 30 -3.89 9.08 -8.27
C LYS A 30 -2.68 8.24 -7.86
N ILE A 31 -2.51 7.06 -8.45
CA ILE A 31 -1.29 6.25 -8.33
C ILE A 31 -0.09 7.07 -8.82
N TYR A 32 -0.19 7.69 -10.00
CA TYR A 32 0.83 8.57 -10.54
C TYR A 32 1.13 9.73 -9.59
N GLN A 33 0.11 10.44 -9.08
CA GLN A 33 0.32 11.54 -8.13
C GLN A 33 1.03 11.09 -6.84
N ILE A 34 0.69 9.92 -6.30
CA ILE A 34 1.34 9.39 -5.10
C ILE A 34 2.81 9.13 -5.42
N LEU A 35 3.10 8.37 -6.48
CA LEU A 35 4.48 8.07 -6.89
C LEU A 35 5.30 9.34 -7.16
N HIS A 36 4.72 10.28 -7.90
CA HIS A 36 5.38 11.52 -8.28
C HIS A 36 5.54 12.52 -7.12
N SER A 37 4.66 12.47 -6.11
CA SER A 37 4.80 13.28 -4.89
C SER A 37 5.97 12.82 -4.01
N ILE A 38 6.35 11.56 -4.15
CA ILE A 38 7.43 10.97 -3.36
C ILE A 38 8.76 11.37 -4.00
N ARG A 39 9.45 12.33 -3.37
CA ARG A 39 10.82 12.69 -3.75
C ARG A 39 11.83 11.62 -3.29
N ILE A 40 11.81 10.43 -3.90
CA ILE A 40 12.88 9.44 -3.74
C ILE A 40 13.92 9.67 -4.85
N SER A 41 15.16 9.97 -4.45
CA SER A 41 16.27 10.20 -5.39
C SER A 41 16.65 8.99 -6.26
N SER A 42 16.34 7.77 -5.81
CA SER A 42 16.59 6.50 -6.54
C SER A 42 15.46 6.09 -7.50
N LEU A 43 14.34 6.81 -7.49
CA LEU A 43 13.18 6.55 -8.34
C LEU A 43 13.30 7.39 -9.61
N THR A 44 13.71 6.75 -10.71
CA THR A 44 13.71 7.39 -12.02
C THR A 44 12.28 7.39 -12.59
N LYS A 45 11.98 8.32 -13.50
CA LYS A 45 10.67 8.37 -14.20
C LYS A 45 10.29 7.04 -14.87
N GLU A 46 11.29 6.29 -15.34
CA GLU A 46 11.07 4.95 -15.90
C GLU A 46 10.59 3.95 -14.83
N LYS A 47 11.18 3.95 -13.65
CA LYS A 47 10.75 3.10 -12.53
C LYS A 47 9.37 3.49 -12.02
N GLU A 48 9.07 4.78 -11.91
CA GLU A 48 7.74 5.29 -11.58
C GLU A 48 6.68 4.72 -12.54
N LYS A 49 6.96 4.78 -13.84
CA LYS A 49 6.06 4.26 -14.88
C LYS A 49 5.87 2.74 -14.77
N ILE A 50 6.94 1.98 -14.53
CA ILE A 50 6.86 0.52 -14.33
C ILE A 50 5.97 0.20 -13.12
N ILE A 51 6.18 0.88 -11.99
CA ILE A 51 5.37 0.69 -10.78
C ILE A 51 3.91 1.07 -11.06
N GLU A 52 3.66 2.20 -11.71
CA GLU A 52 2.32 2.65 -12.08
C GLU A 52 1.61 1.61 -12.95
N ASP A 53 2.26 1.12 -14.01
CA ASP A 53 1.69 0.14 -14.92
C ASP A 53 1.42 -1.19 -14.21
N GLU A 54 2.34 -1.67 -13.36
CA GLU A 54 2.12 -2.90 -12.58
C GLU A 54 0.99 -2.76 -11.56
N ILE A 55 0.94 -1.68 -10.80
CA ILE A 55 -0.17 -1.43 -9.87
C ILE A 55 -1.50 -1.31 -10.64
N THR A 56 -1.48 -0.66 -11.81
CA THR A 56 -2.68 -0.49 -12.65
C THR A 56 -3.18 -1.83 -13.19
N LYS A 57 -2.30 -2.78 -13.55
CA LYS A 57 -2.70 -4.15 -13.96
C LYS A 57 -3.43 -4.90 -12.84
N HIS A 58 -3.11 -4.58 -11.59
CA HIS A 58 -3.73 -5.19 -10.42
C HIS A 58 -4.95 -4.44 -9.89
N LEU A 59 -5.38 -3.36 -10.55
CA LEU A 59 -6.68 -2.75 -10.28
C LEU A 59 -7.80 -3.71 -10.69
N LEU A 60 -8.74 -3.94 -9.78
CA LEU A 60 -9.98 -4.61 -10.13
C LEU A 60 -10.79 -3.72 -11.09
N SER A 61 -11.73 -4.30 -11.84
CA SER A 61 -12.60 -3.57 -12.78
C SER A 61 -13.32 -2.34 -12.18
N ASN A 62 -13.45 -2.30 -10.85
CA ASN A 62 -14.03 -1.18 -10.11
C ASN A 62 -12.99 -0.11 -9.67
N SER A 63 -11.79 -0.11 -10.25
CA SER A 63 -10.67 0.77 -9.84
C SER A 63 -10.35 0.65 -8.34
N THR A 64 -10.45 -0.55 -7.78
CA THR A 64 -10.16 -0.82 -6.37
C THR A 64 -8.91 -1.68 -6.23
N ILE A 65 -8.11 -1.37 -5.21
CA ILE A 65 -6.93 -2.14 -4.83
C ILE A 65 -6.79 -2.14 -3.31
N SER A 66 -6.15 -3.16 -2.76
CA SER A 66 -5.82 -3.24 -1.33
C SER A 66 -4.33 -3.01 -1.11
N LEU A 67 -3.96 -2.54 0.08
CA LEU A 67 -2.56 -2.39 0.49
C LEU A 67 -1.81 -3.72 0.44
N LYS A 68 -2.49 -4.85 0.67
CA LYS A 68 -1.91 -6.19 0.52
C LYS A 68 -1.42 -6.47 -0.90
N VAL A 69 -2.22 -6.08 -1.90
CA VAL A 69 -1.87 -6.25 -3.31
C VAL A 69 -0.71 -5.33 -3.67
N ILE A 70 -0.75 -4.06 -3.26
CA ILE A 70 0.35 -3.10 -3.49
C ILE A 70 1.66 -3.65 -2.88
N ARG A 71 1.62 -4.15 -1.64
CA ARG A 71 2.79 -4.75 -0.99
C ARG A 71 3.35 -5.95 -1.77
N ARG A 72 2.47 -6.75 -2.38
CA ARG A 72 2.86 -7.89 -3.20
C ARG A 72 3.56 -7.42 -4.48
N VAL A 73 2.93 -6.52 -5.23
CA VAL A 73 3.50 -5.92 -6.45
C VAL A 73 4.87 -5.32 -6.19
N LEU A 74 5.02 -4.52 -5.13
CA LEU A 74 6.32 -3.95 -4.76
C LEU A 74 7.34 -5.03 -4.35
N SER A 75 6.90 -6.14 -3.75
CA SER A 75 7.80 -7.24 -3.41
C SER A 75 8.29 -7.99 -4.64
N ASP A 76 7.43 -8.15 -5.64
CA ASP A 76 7.77 -8.78 -6.91
C ASP A 76 8.73 -7.88 -7.71
N LEU A 77 8.48 -6.57 -7.74
CA LEU A 77 9.40 -5.59 -8.36
C LEU A 77 10.79 -5.53 -7.68
N VAL A 78 10.86 -5.74 -6.36
CA VAL A 78 12.15 -5.88 -5.66
C VAL A 78 12.86 -7.17 -6.07
N ARG A 79 12.13 -8.29 -6.19
CA ARG A 79 12.69 -9.57 -6.62
C ARG A 79 13.24 -9.51 -8.05
N GLU A 80 12.55 -8.78 -8.92
CA GLU A 80 12.96 -8.51 -10.30
C GLU A 80 14.10 -7.48 -10.40
N LYS A 81 14.54 -6.89 -9.29
CA LYS A 81 15.55 -5.82 -9.21
C LYS A 81 15.16 -4.53 -9.95
N SER A 82 13.87 -4.36 -10.27
CA SER A 82 13.31 -3.15 -10.86
C SER A 82 13.34 -1.98 -9.85
N ILE A 83 13.17 -2.27 -8.55
CA ILE A 83 13.23 -1.29 -7.46
C ILE A 83 14.04 -1.83 -6.27
N ASN A 84 14.56 -0.93 -5.42
CA ASN A 84 15.27 -1.32 -4.21
C ASN A 84 14.33 -1.53 -3.01
N ASN A 85 14.81 -2.23 -1.98
CA ASN A 85 14.07 -2.39 -0.71
C ASN A 85 13.74 -1.05 -0.04
N ILE A 86 14.61 -0.05 -0.21
CA ILE A 86 14.40 1.31 0.29
C ILE A 86 13.22 1.95 -0.45
N ASP A 87 13.23 1.90 -1.78
CA ASP A 87 12.14 2.41 -2.63
C ASP A 87 10.80 1.78 -2.24
N LYS A 88 10.78 0.44 -2.11
CA LYS A 88 9.60 -0.30 -1.65
C LYS A 88 9.04 0.23 -0.34
N LYS A 89 9.89 0.51 0.65
CA LYS A 89 9.45 0.99 1.97
C LYS A 89 8.78 2.36 1.85
N TYR A 90 9.41 3.30 1.13
CA TYR A 90 8.86 4.65 0.95
C TYR A 90 7.59 4.65 0.11
N ILE A 91 7.55 3.89 -0.98
CA ILE A 91 6.36 3.78 -1.82
C ILE A 91 5.20 3.17 -1.03
N TYR A 92 5.45 2.08 -0.31
CA TYR A 92 4.42 1.44 0.51
C TYR A 92 3.89 2.38 1.58
N GLN A 93 4.77 3.14 2.26
CA GLN A 93 4.37 4.14 3.25
C GLN A 93 3.49 5.24 2.64
N ALA A 94 3.83 5.75 1.46
CA ALA A 94 3.01 6.77 0.79
C ALA A 94 1.62 6.25 0.38
N PHE A 95 1.53 4.98 -0.03
CA PHE A 95 0.23 4.34 -0.24
C PHE A 95 -0.52 4.12 1.06
N GLU A 96 0.14 3.73 2.15
CA GLU A 96 -0.49 3.65 3.47
C GLU A 96 -1.04 5.00 3.93
N GLU A 97 -0.26 6.08 3.80
CA GLU A 97 -0.67 7.45 4.12
C GLU A 97 -1.84 7.90 3.26
N TYR A 98 -1.81 7.66 1.95
CA TYR A 98 -2.93 7.98 1.07
C TYR A 98 -4.19 7.21 1.47
N PHE A 99 -4.08 5.91 1.70
CA PHE A 99 -5.22 5.12 2.14
C PHE A 99 -5.67 5.61 3.53
N PHE A 100 -4.78 5.99 4.43
CA PHE A 100 -5.16 6.46 5.76
C PHE A 100 -5.89 7.82 5.72
N ASN A 101 -5.31 8.82 5.05
CA ASN A 101 -5.87 10.17 4.96
C ASN A 101 -7.17 10.21 4.15
N ASN A 102 -7.38 9.29 3.21
CA ASN A 102 -8.63 9.19 2.46
C ASN A 102 -9.72 8.42 3.24
N LYS A 103 -9.68 8.43 4.58
CA LYS A 103 -10.77 7.95 5.46
C LYS A 103 -11.91 8.97 5.64
N GLU A 104 -11.76 10.22 5.21
CA GLU A 104 -12.66 11.32 5.61
C GLU A 104 -13.61 11.87 4.55
N ASN A 105 -13.72 11.27 3.36
CA ASN A 105 -14.75 11.69 2.39
C ASN A 105 -15.70 10.52 2.09
N ASN A 106 -16.55 10.18 3.06
CA ASN A 106 -17.79 9.46 2.80
C ASN A 106 -18.84 9.81 3.86
#